data_AF-A0A973XG32-F1
#
_entry.id   AF-A0A973XG32-F1
#
_cell.length_a   1.000
_cell.length_b   1.000
_cell.length_c   1.000
_cell.angle_alpha   90.00
_cell.angle_beta   90.00
_cell.angle_gamma   90.00
#
_symmetry.space_group_name_H-M   'P 1'
#
loop_
_entity.id
_entity.type
_entity.pdbx_description
1 polymer ?
#
loop_
_entity_poly.entity_id
_entity_poly.type
_entity_poly.pdbx_seq_one_letter_code
_entity_poly.pdbx_strand_id
1 'polypeptide(L)'
;MTSSHSAKHIDISQLDALTKGAFSAPTAGERAARVRDWLAGKPASDELAEVFKELSVKDKGAAKLVREKLDEIRRSKGQEALGAEWAAKAQALLAITKLNIADALAWQRDAAKAGAPLSKEPLATLKLELAERVRSIEDLQHQTQVQREAAVLLAQRIEVLSTKPWKDAELALESLRADVGHWQEQATALVSNPGWASVDLKFPPLLEASRAQLLVVWDAFQAAVAQAVAASNDLGAALPPVPVWADELRTARGVPAEAVARPAKPQVDPEVRASASAAVKEALAKLEAEVGEGHGKASAGAAAALRQALKEFGKLIDAHLENQSHAALAAAGELEGWQRWRADQLREELVAKAEALLKRPEGKPVGGRKMQESLRTLREQWKQTDQGGVPNHALWKRFDEACNEAHKVVEAWLEKVKAESAEHKAQRLALIEEVKAWAEANRTALDDDWKGFSRILHQFGDRWRDGGHVGEKAFAELQPLWKQAIAYAAAPLEALQAQSLLARQAMIEEAKALGAAPVLRVDAVKALQQRWQAEAHTVPMDRRQEQKLWDAFRKPIDDAFNRKTEEREKAQSTL
;
A
#
# COMPACT_ATOMS: atom_id res chain seq x y z
N MET A 1 -14.32 43.62 -2.23
CA MET A 1 -13.60 44.00 -1.00
C MET A 1 -12.84 42.78 -0.51
N THR A 2 -11.53 42.78 -0.68
CA THR A 2 -10.63 41.68 -0.31
C THR A 2 -10.23 41.81 1.15
N SER A 3 -10.66 40.88 2.01
CA SER A 3 -10.24 40.84 3.42
C SER A 3 -8.81 40.32 3.55
N SER A 4 -7.89 41.23 3.79
CA SER A 4 -6.52 40.94 4.19
C SER A 4 -6.50 40.29 5.57
N HIS A 5 -6.24 38.98 5.64
CA HIS A 5 -5.88 38.33 6.91
C HIS A 5 -4.44 38.72 7.28
N SER A 6 -4.30 39.70 8.16
CA SER A 6 -3.05 40.00 8.85
C SER A 6 -2.70 38.84 9.79
N ALA A 7 -1.58 38.17 9.54
CA ALA A 7 -1.01 37.19 10.46
C ALA A 7 -0.60 37.90 11.76
N LYS A 8 -1.35 37.67 12.83
CA LYS A 8 -1.00 38.16 14.17
C LYS A 8 0.26 37.44 14.64
N HIS A 9 1.36 38.17 14.78
CA HIS A 9 2.55 37.68 15.45
C HIS A 9 2.21 37.50 16.94
N ILE A 10 2.10 36.26 17.42
CA ILE A 10 1.83 35.99 18.83
C ILE A 10 3.13 36.24 19.61
N ASP A 11 3.07 37.13 20.60
CA ASP A 11 4.21 37.42 21.46
C ASP A 11 4.47 36.25 22.44
N ILE A 12 5.73 36.03 22.85
CA ILE A 12 6.12 34.96 23.77
C ILE A 12 5.32 35.04 25.07
N SER A 13 4.99 36.25 25.53
CA SER A 13 4.14 36.49 26.70
C SER A 13 2.73 35.88 26.56
N GLN A 14 2.16 35.91 25.35
CA GLN A 14 0.84 35.35 25.05
C GLN A 14 0.92 33.83 24.91
N LEU A 15 1.98 33.30 24.28
CA LEU A 15 2.23 31.85 24.25
C LEU A 15 2.47 31.30 25.66
N ASP A 16 3.10 32.08 26.53
CA ASP A 16 3.32 31.74 27.93
C ASP A 16 2.02 31.69 28.72
N ALA A 17 1.13 32.67 28.53
CA ALA A 17 -0.21 32.64 29.12
C ALA A 17 -1.02 31.42 28.63
N LEU A 18 -0.99 31.13 27.33
CA LEU A 18 -1.67 29.97 26.72
C LEU A 18 -1.17 28.65 27.30
N THR A 19 0.14 28.51 27.48
CA THR A 19 0.79 27.31 28.00
C THR A 19 0.90 27.26 29.53
N LYS A 20 0.18 28.16 30.23
CA LYS A 20 0.16 28.27 31.71
C LYS A 20 1.56 28.45 32.33
N GLY A 21 2.42 29.23 31.66
CA GLY A 21 3.76 29.55 32.14
C GLY A 21 4.85 28.61 31.62
N ALA A 22 4.64 27.88 30.51
CA ALA A 22 5.64 26.95 30.04
C ALA A 22 6.92 27.64 29.56
N PHE A 23 6.86 28.86 29.05
CA PHE A 23 8.04 29.65 28.67
C PHE A 23 8.69 30.35 29.87
N SER A 24 7.95 30.75 30.91
CA SER A 24 8.52 31.34 32.14
C SER A 24 9.00 30.31 33.18
N ALA A 25 8.71 29.02 32.98
CA ALA A 25 9.12 27.96 33.90
C ALA A 25 10.65 27.97 34.20
N PRO A 26 11.06 27.87 35.49
CA PRO A 26 12.46 27.93 35.91
C PRO A 26 13.25 26.65 35.60
N THR A 27 12.60 25.48 35.51
CA THR A 27 13.24 24.20 35.23
C THR A 27 12.63 23.51 34.00
N ALA A 28 13.42 22.68 33.33
CA ALA A 28 12.96 21.88 32.18
C ALA A 28 11.85 20.89 32.56
N GLY A 29 11.90 20.33 33.79
CA GLY A 29 10.89 19.42 34.31
C GLY A 29 9.53 20.10 34.51
N GLU A 30 9.52 21.29 35.11
CA GLU A 30 8.30 22.08 35.26
C GLU A 30 7.76 22.59 33.91
N ARG A 31 8.65 22.95 32.99
CA ARG A 31 8.27 23.34 31.62
C ARG A 31 7.55 22.20 30.92
N ALA A 32 8.11 20.99 30.97
CA ALA A 32 7.50 19.80 30.38
C ALA A 32 6.15 19.44 31.04
N ALA A 33 5.99 19.68 32.35
CA ALA A 33 4.72 19.48 33.05
C ALA A 33 3.64 20.44 32.56
N ARG A 34 3.95 21.75 32.49
CA ARG A 34 3.02 22.77 31.96
C ARG A 34 2.63 22.52 30.51
N VAL A 35 3.58 22.08 29.67
CA VAL A 35 3.28 21.65 28.30
C VAL A 35 2.34 20.45 28.27
N ARG A 36 2.54 19.42 29.10
CA ARG A 36 1.62 18.28 29.18
C ARG A 36 0.20 18.70 29.60
N ASP A 37 0.09 19.56 30.61
CA ASP A 37 -1.21 20.05 31.09
C ASP A 37 -1.93 20.90 30.04
N TRP A 38 -1.18 21.69 29.28
CA TRP A 38 -1.72 22.45 28.16
C TRP A 38 -2.17 21.54 27.01
N LEU A 39 -1.36 20.55 26.62
CA LEU A 39 -1.71 19.58 25.57
C LEU A 39 -2.96 18.75 25.93
N ALA A 40 -3.19 18.48 27.20
CA ALA A 40 -4.41 17.80 27.68
C ALA A 40 -5.69 18.61 27.37
N GLY A 41 -5.58 19.94 27.26
CA GLY A 41 -6.66 20.84 26.85
C GLY A 41 -7.01 20.80 25.35
N LYS A 42 -6.34 19.95 24.56
CA LYS A 42 -6.53 19.81 23.10
C LYS A 42 -6.45 21.16 22.35
N PRO A 43 -5.30 21.86 22.43
CA PRO A 43 -5.10 23.16 21.77
C PRO A 43 -5.22 23.05 20.24
N ALA A 44 -5.50 24.17 19.59
CA ALA A 44 -5.66 24.22 18.14
C ALA A 44 -4.34 23.93 17.42
N SER A 45 -4.44 23.44 16.17
CA SER A 45 -3.25 23.09 15.36
C SER A 45 -2.31 24.27 15.13
N ASP A 46 -2.86 25.49 15.05
CA ASP A 46 -2.09 26.70 14.80
C ASP A 46 -1.33 27.14 16.06
N GLU A 47 -1.97 27.01 17.23
CA GLU A 47 -1.33 27.25 18.54
C GLU A 47 -0.19 26.26 18.80
N LEU A 48 -0.38 24.97 18.45
CA LEU A 48 0.66 23.95 18.52
C LEU A 48 1.87 24.30 17.64
N ALA A 49 1.64 24.84 16.45
CA ALA A 49 2.71 25.22 15.53
C ALA A 49 3.52 26.42 16.06
N GLU A 50 2.85 27.46 16.56
CA GLU A 50 3.49 28.65 17.14
C GLU A 50 4.24 28.30 18.43
N VAL A 51 3.64 27.53 19.34
CA VAL A 51 4.32 27.06 20.56
C VAL A 51 5.52 26.18 20.22
N PHE A 52 5.40 25.26 19.26
CA PHE A 52 6.54 24.42 18.84
C PHE A 52 7.69 25.26 18.28
N LYS A 53 7.40 26.23 17.42
CA LYS A 53 8.40 27.12 16.82
C LYS A 53 9.25 27.80 17.88
N GLU A 54 8.61 28.49 18.84
CA GLU A 54 9.32 29.22 19.89
C GLU A 54 9.98 28.29 20.92
N LEU A 55 9.30 27.20 21.31
CA LEU A 55 9.82 26.27 22.31
C LEU A 55 10.99 25.43 21.77
N SER A 56 11.07 25.19 20.46
CA SER A 56 12.15 24.41 19.84
C SER A 56 13.53 25.05 19.97
N VAL A 57 13.57 26.39 20.07
CA VAL A 57 14.78 27.17 20.31
C VAL A 57 15.13 27.18 21.80
N LYS A 58 14.11 27.26 22.67
CA LYS A 58 14.29 27.43 24.12
C LYS A 58 14.56 26.12 24.87
N ASP A 59 13.82 25.06 24.57
CA ASP A 59 13.87 23.78 25.26
C ASP A 59 13.46 22.63 24.32
N LYS A 60 14.46 21.91 23.81
CA LYS A 60 14.24 20.79 22.88
C LYS A 60 13.43 19.64 23.49
N GLY A 61 13.51 19.44 24.81
CA GLY A 61 12.81 18.38 25.53
C GLY A 61 11.32 18.65 25.62
N ALA A 62 10.95 19.88 26.01
CA ALA A 62 9.56 20.30 26.04
C ALA A 62 8.95 20.45 24.63
N ALA A 63 9.73 20.93 23.66
CA ALA A 63 9.31 21.01 22.25
C ALA A 63 9.05 19.65 21.61
N LYS A 64 9.73 18.59 22.06
CA LYS A 64 9.50 17.21 21.60
C LYS A 64 8.05 16.77 21.88
N LEU A 65 7.49 17.11 23.04
CA LEU A 65 6.10 16.77 23.39
C LEU A 65 5.08 17.43 22.44
N VAL A 66 5.31 18.70 22.09
CA VAL A 66 4.46 19.44 21.14
C VAL A 66 4.59 18.85 19.73
N ARG A 67 5.81 18.49 19.31
CA ARG A 67 6.06 17.81 18.03
C ARG A 67 5.34 16.47 17.94
N GLU A 68 5.44 15.64 18.99
CA GLU A 68 4.75 14.35 19.06
C GLU A 68 3.23 14.54 18.92
N LYS A 69 2.66 15.57 19.54
CA LYS A 69 1.24 15.90 19.36
C LYS A 69 0.90 16.34 17.93
N LEU A 70 1.72 17.19 17.31
CA LEU A 70 1.53 17.61 15.92
C LEU A 70 1.59 16.43 14.94
N ASP A 71 2.54 15.52 15.15
CA ASP A 71 2.70 14.31 14.33
C ASP A 71 1.54 13.33 14.56
N GLU A 72 1.04 13.20 15.79
CA GLU A 72 -0.18 12.43 16.11
C GLU A 72 -1.40 12.99 15.38
N ILE A 73 -1.62 14.32 15.41
CA ILE A 73 -2.73 14.98 14.71
C ILE A 73 -2.63 14.76 13.20
N ARG A 74 -1.43 14.91 12.60
CA ARG A 74 -1.22 14.64 11.18
C ARG A 74 -1.52 13.19 10.83
N ARG A 75 -1.08 12.24 11.66
CA ARG A 75 -1.36 10.82 11.46
C ARG A 75 -2.86 10.52 11.56
N SER A 76 -3.56 11.11 12.54
CA SER A 76 -5.02 10.97 12.70
C SER A 76 -5.77 11.50 11.47
N LYS A 77 -5.44 12.72 11.01
CA LYS A 77 -6.04 13.30 9.80
C LYS A 77 -5.78 12.45 8.55
N GLY A 78 -4.58 11.88 8.43
CA GLY A 78 -4.25 10.93 7.36
C GLY A 78 -5.10 9.66 7.42
N GLN A 79 -5.31 9.09 8.61
CA GLN A 79 -6.18 7.93 8.81
C GLN A 79 -7.66 8.25 8.56
N GLU A 80 -8.14 9.45 8.92
CA GLU A 80 -9.49 9.90 8.64
C GLU A 80 -9.74 10.07 7.14
N ALA A 81 -8.81 10.70 6.42
CA ALA A 81 -8.91 10.86 4.96
C ALA A 81 -8.90 9.51 4.24
N LEU A 82 -7.99 8.62 4.64
CA LEU A 82 -7.95 7.24 4.14
C LEU A 82 -9.24 6.48 4.49
N GLY A 83 -9.75 6.67 5.70
CA GLY A 83 -11.02 6.10 6.15
C GLY A 83 -12.20 6.55 5.30
N ALA A 84 -12.30 7.84 5.01
CA ALA A 84 -13.34 8.41 4.15
C ALA A 84 -13.27 7.88 2.71
N GLU A 85 -12.06 7.76 2.14
CA GLU A 85 -11.87 7.19 0.80
C GLU A 85 -12.39 5.74 0.73
N TRP A 86 -12.00 4.91 1.70
CA TRP A 86 -12.43 3.51 1.74
C TRP A 86 -13.90 3.34 2.08
N ALA A 87 -14.46 4.26 2.89
CA ALA A 87 -15.89 4.28 3.17
C ALA A 87 -16.70 4.55 1.89
N ALA A 88 -16.28 5.54 1.09
CA ALA A 88 -16.92 5.83 -0.20
C ALA A 88 -16.87 4.63 -1.15
N LYS A 89 -15.74 3.90 -1.19
CA LYS A 89 -15.62 2.66 -1.99
C LYS A 89 -16.57 1.56 -1.50
N ALA A 90 -16.71 1.36 -0.20
CA ALA A 90 -17.65 0.38 0.35
C ALA A 90 -19.10 0.74 0.03
N GLN A 91 -19.47 2.01 0.21
CA GLN A 91 -20.81 2.51 -0.11
C GLN A 91 -21.13 2.34 -1.60
N ALA A 92 -20.16 2.58 -2.48
CA ALA A 92 -20.31 2.32 -3.90
C ALA A 92 -20.59 0.84 -4.17
N LEU A 93 -19.86 -0.08 -3.54
CA LEU A 93 -20.10 -1.51 -3.66
C LEU A 93 -21.50 -1.92 -3.17
N LEU A 94 -21.93 -1.39 -2.01
CA LEU A 94 -23.26 -1.66 -1.46
C LEU A 94 -24.39 -1.08 -2.32
N ALA A 95 -24.15 0.01 -3.03
CA ALA A 95 -25.15 0.65 -3.91
C ALA A 95 -25.34 -0.08 -5.25
N ILE A 96 -24.40 -0.94 -5.67
CA ILE A 96 -24.51 -1.68 -6.93
C ILE A 96 -25.62 -2.73 -6.85
N THR A 97 -26.41 -2.84 -7.91
CA THR A 97 -27.51 -3.83 -8.02
C THR A 97 -26.98 -5.26 -8.18
N LYS A 98 -25.94 -5.44 -9.01
CA LYS A 98 -25.22 -6.69 -9.22
C LYS A 98 -23.85 -6.66 -8.54
N LEU A 99 -23.79 -7.06 -7.28
CA LEU A 99 -22.54 -7.12 -6.53
C LEU A 99 -21.74 -8.36 -6.95
N ASN A 100 -20.46 -8.17 -7.23
CA ASN A 100 -19.51 -9.28 -7.33
C ASN A 100 -18.93 -9.57 -5.94
N ILE A 101 -19.10 -10.79 -5.45
CA ILE A 101 -18.59 -11.23 -4.13
C ILE A 101 -17.07 -10.98 -4.00
N ALA A 102 -16.32 -11.21 -5.08
CA ALA A 102 -14.87 -11.04 -5.07
C ALA A 102 -14.46 -9.57 -4.81
N ASP A 103 -15.23 -8.61 -5.32
CA ASP A 103 -14.96 -7.18 -5.13
C ASP A 103 -15.25 -6.74 -3.68
N ALA A 104 -16.30 -7.28 -3.07
CA ALA A 104 -16.60 -7.07 -1.65
C ALA A 104 -15.52 -7.66 -0.73
N LEU A 105 -15.04 -8.87 -1.03
CA LEU A 105 -13.94 -9.50 -0.29
C LEU A 105 -12.61 -8.78 -0.51
N ALA A 106 -12.35 -8.32 -1.74
CA ALA A 106 -11.16 -7.54 -2.08
C ALA A 106 -11.12 -6.21 -1.34
N TRP A 107 -12.26 -5.52 -1.20
CA TRP A 107 -12.34 -4.26 -0.45
C TRP A 107 -11.75 -4.37 0.95
N GLN A 108 -12.12 -5.43 1.72
CA GLN A 108 -11.61 -5.59 3.08
C GLN A 108 -10.10 -5.82 3.11
N ARG A 109 -9.58 -6.67 2.22
CA ARG A 109 -8.14 -6.97 2.13
C ARG A 109 -7.35 -5.73 1.71
N ASP A 110 -7.84 -5.02 0.71
CA ASP A 110 -7.12 -3.90 0.10
C ASP A 110 -7.17 -2.66 1.00
N ALA A 111 -8.28 -2.45 1.74
CA ALA A 111 -8.37 -1.46 2.80
C ALA A 111 -7.39 -1.76 3.94
N ALA A 112 -7.28 -3.02 4.38
CA ALA A 112 -6.31 -3.42 5.39
C ALA A 112 -4.86 -3.20 4.91
N LYS A 113 -4.55 -3.58 3.66
CA LYS A 113 -3.24 -3.37 3.04
C LYS A 113 -2.88 -1.89 2.92
N ALA A 114 -3.86 -1.03 2.67
CA ALA A 114 -3.68 0.42 2.62
C ALA A 114 -3.51 1.07 4.01
N GLY A 115 -3.71 0.32 5.09
CA GLY A 115 -3.66 0.83 6.47
C GLY A 115 -4.92 1.57 6.91
N ALA A 116 -6.06 1.32 6.26
CA ALA A 116 -7.34 1.92 6.63
C ALA A 116 -7.77 1.43 8.03
N PRO A 117 -8.30 2.31 8.89
CA PRO A 117 -8.68 1.95 10.24
C PRO A 117 -10.01 1.19 10.27
N LEU A 118 -10.01 -0.08 9.81
CA LEU A 118 -11.21 -0.93 9.67
C LEU A 118 -11.98 -1.19 10.98
N SER A 119 -11.38 -0.90 12.14
CA SER A 119 -12.02 -0.99 13.46
C SER A 119 -12.70 0.31 13.90
N LYS A 120 -12.56 1.41 13.14
CA LYS A 120 -13.20 2.70 13.43
C LYS A 120 -14.39 2.94 12.53
N GLU A 121 -15.35 3.72 13.00
CA GLU A 121 -16.49 4.16 12.20
C GLU A 121 -16.07 5.15 11.10
N PRO A 122 -16.71 5.12 9.92
CA PRO A 122 -17.84 4.24 9.52
C PRO A 122 -17.41 2.87 8.96
N LEU A 123 -16.10 2.59 8.89
CA LEU A 123 -15.58 1.41 8.21
C LEU A 123 -15.95 0.10 8.90
N ALA A 124 -16.03 0.09 10.22
CA ALA A 124 -16.43 -1.09 10.99
C ALA A 124 -17.85 -1.55 10.61
N THR A 125 -18.80 -0.61 10.56
CA THR A 125 -20.18 -0.88 10.12
C THR A 125 -20.22 -1.34 8.66
N LEU A 126 -19.58 -0.61 7.74
CA LEU A 126 -19.57 -0.95 6.32
C LEU A 126 -18.97 -2.33 6.02
N LYS A 127 -17.96 -2.74 6.80
CA LYS A 127 -17.38 -4.08 6.71
C LYS A 127 -18.41 -5.17 7.05
N LEU A 128 -19.20 -4.96 8.10
CA LEU A 128 -20.25 -5.90 8.49
C LEU A 128 -21.36 -5.97 7.43
N GLU A 129 -21.79 -4.83 6.90
CA GLU A 129 -22.80 -4.77 5.84
C GLU A 129 -22.36 -5.49 4.56
N LEU A 130 -21.11 -5.30 4.13
CA LEU A 130 -20.54 -6.01 2.99
C LEU A 130 -20.46 -7.52 3.24
N ALA A 131 -20.01 -7.93 4.43
CA ALA A 131 -19.93 -9.34 4.80
C ALA A 131 -21.31 -10.01 4.83
N GLU A 132 -22.32 -9.32 5.36
CA GLU A 132 -23.69 -9.82 5.40
C GLU A 132 -24.28 -9.95 4.00
N ARG A 133 -24.02 -8.97 3.13
CA ARG A 133 -24.47 -9.03 1.73
C ARG A 133 -23.82 -10.17 0.96
N VAL A 134 -22.53 -10.42 1.17
CA VAL A 134 -21.82 -11.58 0.59
C VAL A 134 -22.47 -12.88 1.08
N ARG A 135 -22.65 -13.05 2.39
CA ARG A 135 -23.27 -14.23 2.97
C ARG A 135 -24.65 -14.49 2.40
N SER A 136 -25.50 -13.45 2.30
CA SER A 136 -26.83 -13.58 1.71
C SER A 136 -26.82 -14.07 0.26
N ILE A 137 -25.82 -13.68 -0.54
CA ILE A 137 -25.68 -14.16 -1.93
C ILE A 137 -25.19 -15.62 -1.95
N GLU A 138 -24.23 -15.97 -1.10
CA GLU A 138 -23.75 -17.36 -0.96
C GLU A 138 -24.88 -18.30 -0.49
N ASP A 139 -25.71 -17.86 0.44
CA ASP A 139 -26.89 -18.60 0.90
C ASP A 139 -27.89 -18.82 -0.25
N LEU A 140 -28.12 -17.82 -1.12
CA LEU A 140 -28.97 -17.99 -2.31
C LEU A 140 -28.38 -18.99 -3.31
N GLN A 141 -27.05 -18.97 -3.51
CA GLN A 141 -26.37 -19.94 -4.36
C GLN A 141 -26.53 -21.36 -3.80
N HIS A 142 -26.32 -21.52 -2.49
CA HIS A 142 -26.49 -22.82 -1.82
C HIS A 142 -27.95 -23.31 -1.90
N GLN A 143 -28.93 -22.45 -1.59
CA GLN A 143 -30.34 -22.81 -1.69
C GLN A 143 -30.73 -23.18 -3.13
N THR A 144 -30.17 -22.53 -4.14
CA THR A 144 -30.40 -22.90 -5.54
C THR A 144 -29.90 -24.31 -5.85
N GLN A 145 -28.74 -24.69 -5.32
CA GLN A 145 -28.22 -26.05 -5.46
C GLN A 145 -29.11 -27.07 -4.75
N VAL A 146 -29.57 -26.77 -3.52
CA VAL A 146 -30.52 -27.62 -2.79
C VAL A 146 -31.81 -27.83 -3.59
N GLN A 147 -32.35 -26.76 -4.19
CA GLN A 147 -33.56 -26.87 -5.01
C GLN A 147 -33.33 -27.70 -6.28
N ARG A 148 -32.16 -27.58 -6.89
CA ARG A 148 -31.78 -28.43 -8.03
C ARG A 148 -31.75 -29.92 -7.65
N GLU A 149 -31.18 -30.26 -6.51
CA GLU A 149 -31.16 -31.64 -6.01
C GLU A 149 -32.57 -32.14 -5.65
N ALA A 150 -33.38 -31.30 -5.01
CA ALA A 150 -34.78 -31.60 -4.71
C ALA A 150 -35.60 -31.91 -5.97
N ALA A 151 -35.40 -31.16 -7.06
CA ALA A 151 -36.07 -31.39 -8.34
C ALA A 151 -35.72 -32.77 -8.92
N VAL A 152 -34.45 -33.18 -8.84
CA VAL A 152 -33.99 -34.50 -9.30
C VAL A 152 -34.62 -35.60 -8.45
N LEU A 153 -34.67 -35.45 -7.13
CA LEU A 153 -35.28 -36.44 -6.23
C LEU A 153 -36.79 -36.59 -6.50
N LEU A 154 -37.50 -35.50 -6.79
CA LEU A 154 -38.90 -35.55 -7.17
C LEU A 154 -39.10 -36.28 -8.51
N ALA A 155 -38.26 -35.97 -9.51
CA ALA A 155 -38.29 -36.67 -10.80
C ALA A 155 -37.98 -38.18 -10.65
N GLN A 156 -37.01 -38.55 -9.82
CA GLN A 156 -36.68 -39.95 -9.52
C GLN A 156 -37.82 -40.65 -8.79
N ARG A 157 -38.52 -39.98 -7.86
CA ARG A 157 -39.70 -40.55 -7.19
C ARG A 157 -40.82 -40.84 -8.20
N ILE A 158 -41.01 -39.98 -9.19
CA ILE A 158 -41.95 -40.18 -10.30
C ILE A 158 -41.51 -41.39 -11.15
N GLU A 159 -40.24 -41.48 -11.51
CA GLU A 159 -39.68 -42.60 -12.29
C GLU A 159 -39.85 -43.94 -11.55
N VAL A 160 -39.59 -43.98 -10.24
CA VAL A 160 -39.79 -45.18 -9.42
C VAL A 160 -41.26 -45.62 -9.43
N LEU A 161 -42.22 -44.68 -9.39
CA LEU A 161 -43.65 -45.01 -9.47
C LEU A 161 -44.05 -45.58 -10.84
N SER A 162 -43.35 -45.23 -11.92
CA SER A 162 -43.58 -45.81 -13.26
C SER A 162 -43.23 -47.31 -13.37
N THR A 163 -42.49 -47.84 -12.39
CA THR A 163 -42.16 -49.28 -12.30
C THR A 163 -43.06 -50.06 -11.34
N LYS A 164 -43.95 -49.37 -10.64
CA LYS A 164 -44.93 -49.93 -9.69
C LYS A 164 -46.32 -50.05 -10.33
N PRO A 165 -47.25 -50.78 -9.71
CA PRO A 165 -48.64 -50.82 -10.17
C PRO A 165 -49.25 -49.44 -10.29
N TRP A 166 -50.11 -49.23 -11.30
CA TRP A 166 -50.64 -47.89 -11.60
C TRP A 166 -51.49 -47.31 -10.45
N LYS A 167 -52.10 -48.16 -9.62
CA LYS A 167 -52.84 -47.76 -8.41
C LYS A 167 -51.94 -47.11 -7.35
N ASP A 168 -50.69 -47.55 -7.22
CA ASP A 168 -49.73 -46.92 -6.31
C ASP A 168 -49.38 -45.51 -6.77
N ALA A 169 -49.29 -45.31 -8.10
CA ALA A 169 -49.09 -44.00 -8.71
C ALA A 169 -50.31 -43.09 -8.53
N GLU A 170 -51.54 -43.63 -8.65
CA GLU A 170 -52.78 -42.90 -8.37
C GLU A 170 -52.85 -42.42 -6.90
N LEU A 171 -52.55 -43.30 -5.95
CA LEU A 171 -52.54 -42.97 -4.51
C LEU A 171 -51.49 -41.90 -4.16
N ALA A 172 -50.34 -41.91 -4.84
CA ALA A 172 -49.26 -40.96 -4.59
C ALA A 172 -49.49 -39.58 -5.25
N LEU A 173 -50.44 -39.47 -6.19
CA LEU A 173 -50.60 -38.31 -7.08
C LEU A 173 -50.81 -37.00 -6.31
N GLU A 174 -51.72 -36.97 -5.33
CA GLU A 174 -52.05 -35.72 -4.62
C GLU A 174 -50.88 -35.25 -3.74
N SER A 175 -50.16 -36.18 -3.10
CA SER A 175 -48.96 -35.85 -2.32
C SER A 175 -47.84 -35.28 -3.20
N LEU A 176 -47.60 -35.88 -4.37
CA LEU A 176 -46.60 -35.39 -5.32
C LEU A 176 -47.00 -34.04 -5.92
N ARG A 177 -48.30 -33.79 -6.10
CA ARG A 177 -48.81 -32.49 -6.57
C ARG A 177 -48.48 -31.39 -5.57
N ALA A 178 -48.71 -31.64 -4.29
CA ALA A 178 -48.34 -30.72 -3.23
C ALA A 178 -46.81 -30.49 -3.19
N ASP A 179 -46.01 -31.55 -3.29
CA ASP A 179 -44.54 -31.47 -3.25
C ASP A 179 -43.98 -30.66 -4.45
N VAL A 180 -44.46 -30.91 -5.67
CA VAL A 180 -44.05 -30.19 -6.89
C VAL A 180 -44.54 -28.74 -6.87
N GLY A 181 -45.73 -28.48 -6.32
CA GLY A 181 -46.24 -27.13 -6.09
C GLY A 181 -45.34 -26.35 -5.13
N HIS A 182 -45.01 -26.95 -3.99
CA HIS A 182 -44.13 -26.35 -2.98
C HIS A 182 -42.73 -26.06 -3.53
N TRP A 183 -42.17 -27.00 -4.30
CA TRP A 183 -40.88 -26.79 -4.96
C TRP A 183 -40.91 -25.60 -5.93
N GLN A 184 -41.98 -25.44 -6.72
CA GLN A 184 -42.13 -24.29 -7.64
C GLN A 184 -42.23 -22.95 -6.89
N GLU A 185 -42.93 -22.92 -5.76
CA GLU A 185 -43.01 -21.73 -4.89
C GLU A 185 -41.62 -21.35 -4.37
N GLN A 186 -40.86 -22.33 -3.85
CA GLN A 186 -39.50 -22.12 -3.36
C GLN A 186 -38.55 -21.63 -4.46
N ALA A 187 -38.57 -22.27 -5.64
CA ALA A 187 -37.76 -21.86 -6.78
C ALA A 187 -38.11 -20.44 -7.25
N THR A 188 -39.38 -20.04 -7.17
CA THR A 188 -39.83 -18.69 -7.54
C THR A 188 -39.45 -17.64 -6.49
N ALA A 189 -39.46 -18.02 -5.20
CA ALA A 189 -39.00 -17.16 -4.11
C ALA A 189 -37.51 -16.83 -4.21
N LEU A 190 -36.67 -17.80 -4.63
CA LEU A 190 -35.25 -17.57 -4.87
C LEU A 190 -35.00 -16.51 -5.96
N VAL A 191 -35.67 -16.66 -7.11
CA VAL A 191 -35.53 -15.74 -8.25
C VAL A 191 -36.06 -14.34 -7.92
N SER A 192 -37.06 -14.26 -7.04
CA SER A 192 -37.64 -12.99 -6.58
C SER A 192 -36.80 -12.28 -5.51
N ASN A 193 -35.74 -12.91 -5.00
CA ASN A 193 -34.90 -12.31 -3.98
C ASN A 193 -34.13 -11.09 -4.54
N PRO A 194 -34.07 -9.94 -3.84
CA PRO A 194 -33.31 -8.77 -4.29
C PRO A 194 -31.83 -9.05 -4.60
N GLY A 195 -31.21 -10.01 -3.91
CA GLY A 195 -29.83 -10.45 -4.12
C GLY A 195 -29.62 -11.32 -5.36
N TRP A 196 -30.69 -11.78 -6.01
CA TRP A 196 -30.62 -12.74 -7.13
C TRP A 196 -29.77 -12.24 -8.30
N ALA A 197 -29.79 -10.93 -8.59
CA ALA A 197 -28.96 -10.35 -9.64
C ALA A 197 -27.44 -10.52 -9.41
N SER A 198 -27.04 -10.76 -8.17
CA SER A 198 -25.64 -10.92 -7.73
C SER A 198 -25.21 -12.38 -7.62
N VAL A 199 -26.13 -13.33 -7.79
CA VAL A 199 -25.84 -14.77 -7.84
C VAL A 199 -24.99 -15.08 -9.07
N ASP A 200 -24.09 -16.07 -8.96
CA ASP A 200 -23.24 -16.50 -10.07
C ASP A 200 -24.08 -16.89 -11.29
N LEU A 201 -23.64 -16.46 -12.48
CA LEU A 201 -24.36 -16.59 -13.74
C LEU A 201 -24.70 -18.05 -14.12
N LYS A 202 -24.03 -19.04 -13.54
CA LYS A 202 -24.36 -20.44 -13.79
C LYS A 202 -25.64 -20.92 -13.09
N PHE A 203 -26.00 -20.35 -11.93
CA PHE A 203 -27.13 -20.85 -11.15
C PHE A 203 -28.50 -20.56 -11.78
N PRO A 204 -28.79 -19.36 -12.33
CA PRO A 204 -30.07 -19.10 -12.99
C PRO A 204 -30.43 -20.10 -14.11
N PRO A 205 -29.58 -20.38 -15.11
CA PRO A 205 -29.92 -21.35 -16.15
C PRO A 205 -30.02 -22.79 -15.61
N LEU A 206 -29.27 -23.14 -14.56
CA LEU A 206 -29.37 -24.46 -13.92
C LEU A 206 -30.71 -24.64 -13.19
N LEU A 207 -31.17 -23.63 -12.45
CA LEU A 207 -32.46 -23.66 -11.78
C LEU A 207 -33.61 -23.74 -12.79
N GLU A 208 -33.51 -22.98 -13.89
CA GLU A 208 -34.51 -22.99 -14.95
C GLU A 208 -34.55 -24.34 -15.69
N ALA A 209 -33.39 -24.94 -15.97
CA ALA A 209 -33.32 -26.28 -16.54
C ALA A 209 -33.95 -27.34 -15.62
N SER A 210 -33.68 -27.28 -14.32
CA SER A 210 -34.31 -28.15 -13.32
C SER A 210 -35.83 -27.97 -13.26
N ARG A 211 -36.31 -26.71 -13.33
CA ARG A 211 -37.75 -26.40 -13.40
C ARG A 211 -38.38 -27.01 -14.64
N ALA A 212 -37.81 -26.75 -15.82
CA ALA A 212 -38.33 -27.27 -17.08
C ALA A 212 -38.37 -28.81 -17.08
N GLN A 213 -37.29 -29.46 -16.65
CA GLN A 213 -37.21 -30.92 -16.62
C GLN A 213 -38.22 -31.53 -15.65
N LEU A 214 -38.33 -31.01 -14.42
CA LEU A 214 -39.28 -31.51 -13.43
C LEU A 214 -40.72 -31.37 -13.93
N LEU A 215 -41.07 -30.21 -14.49
CA LEU A 215 -42.43 -29.95 -14.98
C LEU A 215 -42.81 -30.84 -16.16
N VAL A 216 -41.89 -31.08 -17.11
CA VAL A 216 -42.14 -32.01 -18.22
C VAL A 216 -42.39 -33.43 -17.72
N VAL A 217 -41.58 -33.91 -16.76
CA VAL A 217 -41.75 -35.24 -16.16
C VAL A 217 -43.05 -35.31 -15.37
N TRP A 218 -43.38 -34.26 -14.63
CA TRP A 218 -44.59 -34.15 -13.84
C TRP A 218 -45.85 -34.16 -14.70
N ASP A 219 -45.93 -33.31 -15.74
CA ASP A 219 -47.08 -33.23 -16.64
C ASP A 219 -47.32 -34.56 -17.36
N ALA A 220 -46.24 -35.21 -17.83
CA ALA A 220 -46.31 -36.53 -18.46
C ALA A 220 -46.83 -37.60 -17.48
N PHE A 221 -46.37 -37.57 -16.22
CA PHE A 221 -46.83 -38.50 -15.18
C PHE A 221 -48.30 -38.30 -14.85
N GLN A 222 -48.75 -37.05 -14.64
CA GLN A 222 -50.17 -36.75 -14.37
C GLN A 222 -51.08 -37.22 -15.51
N ALA A 223 -50.67 -36.96 -16.77
CA ALA A 223 -51.42 -37.40 -17.94
C ALA A 223 -51.48 -38.93 -18.04
N ALA A 224 -50.36 -39.62 -17.79
CA ALA A 224 -50.31 -41.08 -17.82
C ALA A 224 -51.16 -41.73 -16.71
N VAL A 225 -51.18 -41.16 -15.50
CA VAL A 225 -52.06 -41.63 -14.41
C VAL A 225 -53.53 -41.40 -14.76
N ALA A 226 -53.90 -40.21 -15.26
CA ALA A 226 -55.28 -39.94 -15.68
C ALA A 226 -55.74 -40.89 -16.80
N GLN A 227 -54.85 -41.21 -17.74
CA GLN A 227 -55.14 -42.17 -18.80
C GLN A 227 -55.30 -43.60 -18.26
N ALA A 228 -54.50 -44.00 -17.27
CA ALA A 228 -54.65 -45.30 -16.61
C ALA A 228 -56.01 -45.43 -15.88
N VAL A 229 -56.43 -44.38 -15.16
CA VAL A 229 -57.74 -44.30 -14.49
C VAL A 229 -58.89 -44.35 -15.50
N ALA A 230 -58.79 -43.65 -16.64
CA ALA A 230 -59.78 -43.73 -17.70
C ALA A 230 -59.84 -45.15 -18.29
N ALA A 231 -58.68 -45.74 -18.59
CA ALA A 231 -58.54 -47.08 -19.16
C ALA A 231 -58.99 -48.21 -18.22
N SER A 232 -59.00 -47.99 -16.90
CA SER A 232 -59.55 -48.95 -15.93
C SER A 232 -61.08 -48.94 -15.88
N ASN A 233 -61.71 -47.80 -16.24
CA ASN A 233 -63.15 -47.63 -16.23
C ASN A 233 -63.81 -47.91 -17.59
N ASP A 234 -63.05 -47.83 -18.69
CA ASP A 234 -63.50 -48.10 -20.06
C ASP A 234 -62.52 -49.05 -20.78
N LEU A 235 -63.02 -50.21 -21.22
CA LEU A 235 -62.27 -51.22 -21.93
C LEU A 235 -61.83 -50.76 -23.35
N GLY A 236 -62.52 -49.78 -23.94
CA GLY A 236 -62.21 -49.19 -25.25
C GLY A 236 -61.23 -48.01 -25.21
N ALA A 237 -60.94 -47.47 -24.02
CA ALA A 237 -60.05 -46.31 -23.88
C ALA A 237 -58.58 -46.67 -24.15
N ALA A 238 -57.82 -45.69 -24.65
CA ALA A 238 -56.40 -45.83 -24.97
C ALA A 238 -55.56 -46.14 -23.73
N LEU A 239 -54.64 -47.11 -23.84
CA LEU A 239 -53.75 -47.52 -22.75
C LEU A 239 -52.67 -46.45 -22.46
N PRO A 240 -52.23 -46.28 -21.20
CA PRO A 240 -51.21 -45.32 -20.84
C PRO A 240 -49.85 -45.64 -21.51
N PRO A 241 -48.97 -44.65 -21.72
CA PRO A 241 -47.67 -44.84 -22.35
C PRO A 241 -46.64 -45.58 -21.47
N VAL A 242 -46.96 -45.82 -20.20
CA VAL A 242 -46.10 -46.55 -19.26
C VAL A 242 -46.32 -48.05 -19.43
N PRO A 243 -45.31 -48.82 -19.89
CA PRO A 243 -45.50 -50.23 -20.28
C PRO A 243 -46.06 -51.12 -19.16
N VAL A 244 -45.54 -50.99 -17.94
CA VAL A 244 -45.99 -51.78 -16.78
C VAL A 244 -47.49 -51.58 -16.52
N TRP A 245 -47.96 -50.32 -16.61
CA TRP A 245 -49.37 -49.99 -16.39
C TRP A 245 -50.25 -50.46 -17.54
N ALA A 246 -49.77 -50.32 -18.78
CA ALA A 246 -50.47 -50.81 -19.97
C ALA A 246 -50.62 -52.35 -19.94
N ASP A 247 -49.60 -53.07 -19.48
CA ASP A 247 -49.61 -54.53 -19.33
C ASP A 247 -50.62 -54.99 -18.25
N GLU A 248 -50.65 -54.31 -17.10
CA GLU A 248 -51.64 -54.56 -16.04
C GLU A 248 -53.08 -54.37 -16.55
N LEU A 249 -53.33 -53.28 -17.29
CA LEU A 249 -54.64 -52.97 -17.85
C LEU A 249 -55.03 -53.92 -19.00
N ARG A 250 -54.09 -54.35 -19.85
CA ARG A 250 -54.34 -55.40 -20.87
C ARG A 250 -54.73 -56.71 -20.24
N THR A 251 -54.02 -57.10 -19.18
CA THR A 251 -54.33 -58.31 -18.41
C THR A 251 -55.72 -58.21 -17.79
N ALA A 252 -56.09 -57.07 -17.21
CA ALA A 252 -57.42 -56.82 -16.68
C ALA A 252 -58.53 -56.86 -17.75
N ARG A 253 -58.20 -56.51 -19.01
CA ARG A 253 -59.08 -56.60 -20.19
C ARG A 253 -59.15 -58.01 -20.81
N GLY A 254 -58.40 -58.98 -20.30
CA GLY A 254 -58.32 -60.34 -20.87
C GLY A 254 -57.50 -60.44 -22.15
N VAL A 255 -56.65 -59.43 -22.45
CA VAL A 255 -55.76 -59.39 -23.61
C VAL A 255 -54.32 -59.75 -23.16
N PRO A 256 -53.59 -60.64 -23.86
CA PRO A 256 -52.21 -60.98 -23.50
C PRO A 256 -51.29 -59.75 -23.51
N ALA A 257 -50.35 -59.68 -22.57
CA ALA A 257 -49.35 -58.61 -22.53
C ALA A 257 -48.45 -58.63 -23.78
N GLU A 258 -48.12 -57.45 -24.30
CA GLU A 258 -47.25 -57.31 -25.48
C GLU A 258 -45.78 -57.50 -25.06
N ALA A 259 -45.10 -58.49 -25.64
CA ALA A 259 -43.71 -58.80 -25.31
C ALA A 259 -42.77 -57.72 -25.88
N VAL A 260 -42.23 -56.86 -25.01
CA VAL A 260 -41.24 -55.85 -25.40
C VAL A 260 -39.91 -56.55 -25.74
N ALA A 261 -39.61 -56.68 -27.03
CA ALA A 261 -38.31 -57.13 -27.51
C ALA A 261 -37.24 -56.08 -27.18
N ARG A 262 -36.41 -56.33 -26.16
CA ARG A 262 -35.21 -55.52 -25.88
C ARG A 262 -34.12 -55.89 -26.88
N PRO A 263 -33.60 -54.97 -27.70
CA PRO A 263 -32.40 -55.23 -28.48
C PRO A 263 -31.22 -55.41 -27.50
N ALA A 264 -30.57 -56.58 -27.57
CA ALA A 264 -29.39 -56.86 -26.77
C ALA A 264 -28.24 -55.93 -27.20
N LYS A 265 -27.85 -55.01 -26.30
CA LYS A 265 -26.59 -54.27 -26.46
C LYS A 265 -25.43 -55.27 -26.39
N PRO A 266 -24.39 -55.16 -27.24
CA PRO A 266 -23.22 -56.01 -27.17
C PRO A 266 -22.63 -55.95 -25.75
N GLN A 267 -22.48 -57.12 -25.12
CA GLN A 267 -21.85 -57.24 -23.80
C GLN A 267 -20.35 -56.96 -23.97
N VAL A 268 -19.92 -55.78 -23.55
CA VAL A 268 -18.50 -55.48 -23.36
C VAL A 268 -18.02 -56.22 -22.10
N ASP A 269 -16.84 -56.83 -22.19
CA ASP A 269 -16.17 -57.54 -21.10
C ASP A 269 -16.12 -56.69 -19.80
N PRO A 270 -16.56 -57.21 -18.64
CA PRO A 270 -16.56 -56.50 -17.36
C PRO A 270 -15.20 -55.92 -16.95
N GLU A 271 -14.09 -56.61 -17.26
CA GLU A 271 -12.74 -56.12 -16.92
C GLU A 271 -12.35 -54.88 -17.74
N VAL A 272 -12.75 -54.84 -19.02
CA VAL A 272 -12.48 -53.71 -19.91
C VAL A 272 -13.27 -52.48 -19.46
N ARG A 273 -14.52 -52.65 -19.00
CA ARG A 273 -15.29 -51.57 -18.39
C ARG A 273 -14.71 -51.09 -17.07
N ALA A 274 -14.24 -52.00 -16.21
CA ALA A 274 -13.63 -51.64 -14.93
C ALA A 274 -12.34 -50.82 -15.12
N SER A 275 -11.48 -51.21 -16.07
CA SER A 275 -10.25 -50.49 -16.40
C SER A 275 -10.53 -49.11 -17.01
N ALA A 276 -11.47 -49.02 -17.96
CA ALA A 276 -11.91 -47.76 -18.56
C ALA A 276 -12.46 -46.78 -17.50
N SER A 277 -13.31 -47.26 -16.60
CA SER A 277 -13.85 -46.45 -15.50
C SER A 277 -12.78 -46.02 -14.49
N ALA A 278 -11.76 -46.84 -14.22
CA ALA A 278 -10.66 -46.47 -13.34
C ALA A 278 -9.80 -45.35 -13.94
N ALA A 279 -9.46 -45.43 -15.24
CA ALA A 279 -8.67 -44.41 -15.93
C ALA A 279 -9.39 -43.05 -15.99
N VAL A 280 -10.69 -43.04 -16.26
CA VAL A 280 -11.49 -41.80 -16.24
C VAL A 280 -11.62 -41.24 -14.83
N LYS A 281 -11.82 -42.07 -13.81
CA LYS A 281 -11.87 -41.63 -12.39
C LYS A 281 -10.57 -41.01 -11.92
N GLU A 282 -9.41 -41.55 -12.33
CA GLU A 282 -8.11 -40.99 -11.97
C GLU A 282 -7.91 -39.59 -12.59
N ALA A 283 -8.23 -39.44 -13.88
CA ALA A 283 -8.15 -38.15 -14.56
C ALA A 283 -9.15 -37.12 -14.01
N LEU A 284 -10.36 -37.59 -13.64
CA LEU A 284 -11.39 -36.78 -13.00
C LEU A 284 -10.94 -36.28 -11.63
N ALA A 285 -10.45 -37.17 -10.76
CA ALA A 285 -9.99 -36.81 -9.42
C ALA A 285 -8.85 -35.78 -9.45
N LYS A 286 -7.92 -35.91 -10.42
CA LYS A 286 -6.87 -34.92 -10.66
C LYS A 286 -7.43 -33.56 -11.07
N LEU A 287 -8.41 -33.53 -11.98
CA LEU A 287 -9.04 -32.27 -12.37
C LEU A 287 -9.82 -31.62 -11.22
N GLU A 288 -10.59 -32.40 -10.46
CA GLU A 288 -11.36 -31.92 -9.32
C GLU A 288 -10.45 -31.38 -8.21
N ALA A 289 -9.30 -32.01 -7.95
CA ALA A 289 -8.31 -31.50 -7.01
C ALA A 289 -7.74 -30.15 -7.46
N GLU A 290 -7.29 -30.03 -8.72
CA GLU A 290 -6.71 -28.78 -9.23
C GLU A 290 -7.74 -27.64 -9.35
N VAL A 291 -9.01 -27.97 -9.63
CA VAL A 291 -10.12 -27.01 -9.62
C VAL A 291 -10.47 -26.60 -8.19
N GLY A 292 -10.49 -27.54 -7.25
CA GLY A 292 -10.76 -27.28 -5.83
C GLY A 292 -9.69 -26.42 -5.14
N GLU A 293 -8.42 -26.58 -5.56
CA GLU A 293 -7.29 -25.76 -5.09
C GLU A 293 -7.17 -24.41 -5.83
N GLY A 294 -7.95 -24.20 -6.91
CA GLY A 294 -7.94 -22.97 -7.70
C GLY A 294 -6.71 -22.81 -8.59
N HIS A 295 -5.97 -23.90 -8.85
CA HIS A 295 -4.74 -23.91 -9.63
C HIS A 295 -5.00 -23.87 -11.13
N GLY A 296 -5.40 -22.70 -11.65
CA GLY A 296 -5.81 -22.55 -13.06
C GLY A 296 -4.82 -23.03 -14.12
N LYS A 297 -3.50 -23.00 -13.87
CA LYS A 297 -2.50 -23.54 -14.80
C LYS A 297 -2.45 -25.08 -14.81
N ALA A 298 -2.58 -25.70 -13.65
CA ALA A 298 -2.55 -27.14 -13.51
C ALA A 298 -3.91 -27.76 -13.90
N SER A 299 -5.01 -27.06 -13.62
CA SER A 299 -6.36 -27.45 -14.04
C SER A 299 -6.50 -27.49 -15.56
N ALA A 300 -5.81 -26.62 -16.32
CA ALA A 300 -5.79 -26.68 -17.79
C ALA A 300 -5.18 -27.97 -18.33
N GLY A 301 -4.04 -28.39 -17.76
CA GLY A 301 -3.39 -29.66 -18.09
C GLY A 301 -4.24 -30.86 -17.69
N ALA A 302 -4.83 -30.83 -16.49
CA ALA A 302 -5.74 -31.87 -16.01
C ALA A 302 -7.03 -31.96 -16.86
N ALA A 303 -7.56 -30.83 -17.33
CA ALA A 303 -8.74 -30.78 -18.20
C ALA A 303 -8.43 -31.36 -19.59
N ALA A 304 -7.24 -31.10 -20.14
CA ALA A 304 -6.78 -31.73 -21.36
C ALA A 304 -6.64 -33.26 -21.20
N ALA A 305 -6.09 -33.71 -20.07
CA ALA A 305 -5.96 -35.14 -19.75
C ALA A 305 -7.33 -35.83 -19.62
N LEU A 306 -8.30 -35.20 -18.94
CA LEU A 306 -9.66 -35.75 -18.82
C LEU A 306 -10.40 -35.78 -20.17
N ARG A 307 -10.26 -34.76 -21.01
CA ARG A 307 -10.83 -34.78 -22.39
C ARG A 307 -10.24 -35.92 -23.22
N GLN A 308 -8.94 -36.21 -23.08
CA GLN A 308 -8.29 -37.33 -23.74
C GLN A 308 -8.81 -38.67 -23.22
N ALA A 309 -8.98 -38.83 -21.90
CA ALA A 309 -9.55 -40.04 -21.30
C ALA A 309 -11.01 -40.28 -21.73
N LEU A 310 -11.84 -39.23 -21.81
CA LEU A 310 -13.21 -39.33 -22.32
C LEU A 310 -13.27 -39.68 -23.81
N LYS A 311 -12.33 -39.18 -24.61
CA LYS A 311 -12.22 -39.52 -26.04
C LYS A 311 -11.94 -41.01 -26.25
N GLU A 312 -11.12 -41.61 -25.38
CA GLU A 312 -10.69 -43.00 -25.48
C GLU A 312 -11.68 -43.98 -24.84
N PHE A 313 -12.25 -43.62 -23.69
CA PHE A 313 -13.05 -44.53 -22.85
C PHE A 313 -14.52 -44.14 -22.69
N GLY A 314 -14.98 -43.00 -23.23
CA GLY A 314 -16.32 -42.47 -23.01
C GLY A 314 -17.47 -43.41 -23.39
N LYS A 315 -17.27 -44.30 -24.37
CA LYS A 315 -18.28 -45.30 -24.77
C LYS A 315 -18.41 -46.49 -23.80
N LEU A 316 -17.50 -46.62 -22.85
CA LEU A 316 -17.34 -47.78 -21.97
C LEU A 316 -17.69 -47.49 -20.50
N ILE A 317 -17.82 -46.22 -20.14
CA ILE A 317 -18.19 -45.75 -18.80
C ILE A 317 -19.71 -45.62 -18.65
N ASP A 318 -20.18 -45.58 -17.40
CA ASP A 318 -21.59 -45.34 -17.10
C ASP A 318 -21.94 -43.84 -17.18
N ALA A 319 -23.23 -43.55 -17.34
CA ALA A 319 -23.74 -42.18 -17.51
C ALA A 319 -23.48 -41.26 -16.31
N HIS A 320 -23.30 -41.81 -15.10
CA HIS A 320 -23.01 -41.00 -13.92
C HIS A 320 -21.57 -40.48 -13.98
N LEU A 321 -20.60 -41.34 -14.29
CA LEU A 321 -19.20 -40.96 -14.44
C LEU A 321 -18.98 -40.02 -15.63
N GLU A 322 -19.69 -40.23 -16.74
CA GLU A 322 -19.67 -39.33 -17.90
C GLU A 322 -20.18 -37.92 -17.54
N ASN A 323 -21.33 -37.83 -16.87
CA ASN A 323 -21.91 -36.56 -16.43
C ASN A 323 -21.01 -35.81 -15.42
N GLN A 324 -20.40 -36.53 -14.47
CA GLN A 324 -19.42 -35.95 -13.53
C GLN A 324 -18.20 -35.40 -14.26
N SER A 325 -17.69 -36.12 -15.25
CA SER A 325 -16.53 -35.70 -16.04
C SER A 325 -16.84 -34.43 -16.85
N HIS A 326 -18.03 -34.33 -17.44
CA HIS A 326 -18.47 -33.11 -18.11
C HIS A 326 -18.67 -31.92 -17.16
N ALA A 327 -19.21 -32.17 -15.96
CA ALA A 327 -19.35 -31.13 -14.93
C ALA A 327 -17.99 -30.61 -14.45
N ALA A 328 -17.01 -31.48 -14.22
CA ALA A 328 -15.65 -31.08 -13.83
C ALA A 328 -14.94 -30.30 -14.95
N LEU A 329 -15.12 -30.70 -16.22
CA LEU A 329 -14.60 -29.95 -17.38
C LEU A 329 -15.25 -28.57 -17.53
N ALA A 330 -16.54 -28.43 -17.23
CA ALA A 330 -17.22 -27.14 -17.21
C ALA A 330 -16.69 -26.25 -16.08
N ALA A 331 -16.53 -26.78 -14.87
CA ALA A 331 -15.96 -26.06 -13.72
C ALA A 331 -14.52 -25.59 -13.97
N ALA A 332 -13.70 -26.42 -14.64
CA ALA A 332 -12.36 -26.04 -15.05
C ALA A 332 -12.37 -24.92 -16.12
N GLY A 333 -13.29 -24.97 -17.08
CA GLY A 333 -13.47 -23.92 -18.09
C GLY A 333 -13.97 -22.59 -17.50
N GLU A 334 -14.82 -22.64 -16.48
CA GLU A 334 -15.26 -21.47 -15.70
C GLU A 334 -14.08 -20.83 -14.96
N LEU A 335 -13.24 -21.65 -14.31
CA LEU A 335 -12.04 -21.19 -13.61
C LEU A 335 -11.02 -20.52 -14.56
N GLU A 336 -10.77 -21.12 -15.74
CA GLU A 336 -9.90 -20.54 -16.77
C GLU A 336 -10.47 -19.22 -17.34
N GLY A 337 -11.77 -19.20 -17.64
CA GLY A 337 -12.47 -18.01 -18.13
C GLY A 337 -12.43 -16.85 -17.13
N TRP A 338 -12.61 -17.15 -15.84
CA TRP A 338 -12.54 -16.16 -14.76
C TRP A 338 -11.12 -15.66 -14.51
N GLN A 339 -10.11 -16.54 -14.54
CA GLN A 339 -8.72 -16.12 -14.42
C GLN A 339 -8.28 -15.23 -15.58
N ARG A 340 -8.70 -15.55 -16.81
CA ARG A 340 -8.44 -14.72 -17.98
C ARG A 340 -9.10 -13.34 -17.84
N TRP A 341 -10.37 -13.31 -17.46
CA TRP A 341 -11.11 -12.06 -17.26
C TRP A 341 -10.48 -11.20 -16.15
N ARG A 342 -10.09 -11.78 -15.03
CA ARG A 342 -9.39 -11.08 -13.94
C ARG A 342 -8.01 -10.58 -14.34
N ALA A 343 -7.25 -11.36 -15.10
CA ALA A 343 -5.97 -10.94 -15.64
C ALA A 343 -6.15 -9.76 -16.63
N ASP A 344 -7.19 -9.80 -17.47
CA ASP A 344 -7.52 -8.69 -18.37
C ASP A 344 -7.95 -7.42 -17.61
N GLN A 345 -8.73 -7.53 -16.53
CA GLN A 345 -9.05 -6.38 -15.66
C GLN A 345 -7.79 -5.77 -15.02
N LEU A 346 -6.87 -6.59 -14.51
CA LEU A 346 -5.60 -6.10 -13.98
C LEU A 346 -4.74 -5.44 -15.06
N ARG A 347 -4.71 -6.00 -16.28
CA ARG A 347 -4.02 -5.38 -17.43
C ARG A 347 -4.65 -4.04 -17.81
N GLU A 348 -5.98 -3.92 -17.82
CA GLU A 348 -6.68 -2.66 -18.07
C GLU A 348 -6.34 -1.60 -17.03
N GLU A 349 -6.30 -1.96 -15.74
CA GLU A 349 -5.84 -1.04 -14.69
C GLU A 349 -4.38 -0.59 -14.89
N LEU A 350 -3.50 -1.51 -15.28
CA LEU A 350 -2.08 -1.20 -15.53
C LEU A 350 -1.93 -0.27 -16.74
N VAL A 351 -2.70 -0.49 -17.81
CA VAL A 351 -2.79 0.43 -18.97
C VAL A 351 -3.25 1.81 -18.49
N ALA A 352 -4.35 1.88 -17.73
CA ALA A 352 -4.88 3.16 -17.22
C ALA A 352 -3.86 3.89 -16.34
N LYS A 353 -3.15 3.17 -15.46
CA LYS A 353 -2.09 3.74 -14.62
C LYS A 353 -0.90 4.25 -15.46
N ALA A 354 -0.50 3.51 -16.50
CA ALA A 354 0.57 3.93 -17.41
C ALA A 354 0.18 5.18 -18.22
N GLU A 355 -1.03 5.20 -18.81
CA GLU A 355 -1.54 6.37 -19.54
C GLU A 355 -1.69 7.62 -18.64
N ALA A 356 -2.09 7.42 -17.39
CA ALA A 356 -2.25 8.51 -16.42
C ALA A 356 -0.92 9.17 -16.00
N LEU A 357 0.23 8.51 -16.22
CA LEU A 357 1.54 9.12 -15.97
C LEU A 357 1.77 10.37 -16.83
N LEU A 358 1.19 10.42 -18.03
CA LEU A 358 1.34 11.52 -18.98
C LEU A 358 0.15 12.49 -18.98
N LYS A 359 -1.06 12.05 -18.60
CA LYS A 359 -2.31 12.84 -18.68
C LYS A 359 -2.60 13.69 -17.42
N ARG A 360 -1.59 14.14 -16.68
CA ARG A 360 -1.81 14.82 -15.38
C ARG A 360 -2.01 16.33 -15.52
N PRO A 361 -2.92 16.97 -14.76
CA PRO A 361 -3.14 18.41 -14.82
C PRO A 361 -1.86 19.22 -14.58
N GLU A 362 -1.74 20.32 -15.32
CA GLU A 362 -0.61 21.24 -15.26
C GLU A 362 -0.40 21.74 -13.81
N GLY A 363 0.86 21.74 -13.35
CA GLY A 363 1.24 22.21 -12.01
C GLY A 363 1.59 21.11 -10.99
N LYS A 364 1.45 19.82 -11.30
CA LYS A 364 1.96 18.70 -10.46
C LYS A 364 2.71 17.62 -11.27
N PRO A 365 3.78 17.98 -12.01
CA PRO A 365 4.57 16.99 -12.74
C PRO A 365 5.21 15.98 -11.78
N VAL A 366 5.26 14.72 -12.19
CA VAL A 366 5.99 13.67 -11.46
C VAL A 366 7.49 13.90 -11.68
N GLY A 367 8.28 14.07 -10.61
CA GLY A 367 9.73 14.19 -10.74
C GLY A 367 10.33 12.96 -11.44
N GLY A 368 11.35 13.16 -12.29
CA GLY A 368 11.85 12.11 -13.18
C GLY A 368 12.26 10.81 -12.49
N ARG A 369 12.84 10.88 -11.27
CA ARG A 369 13.12 9.70 -10.44
C ARG A 369 11.85 8.90 -10.08
N LYS A 370 10.79 9.60 -9.66
CA LYS A 370 9.52 8.98 -9.30
C LYS A 370 8.84 8.36 -10.54
N MET A 371 8.99 9.01 -11.70
CA MET A 371 8.51 8.47 -12.98
C MET A 371 9.24 7.16 -13.33
N GLN A 372 10.56 7.14 -13.23
CA GLN A 372 11.39 5.96 -13.48
C GLN A 372 11.01 4.78 -12.56
N GLU A 373 10.85 5.03 -11.26
CA GLU A 373 10.42 4.00 -10.29
C GLU A 373 9.00 3.49 -10.58
N SER A 374 8.08 4.38 -10.99
CA SER A 374 6.71 4.01 -11.38
C SER A 374 6.70 3.11 -12.60
N LEU A 375 7.48 3.44 -13.65
CA LEU A 375 7.60 2.60 -14.85
C LEU A 375 8.18 1.22 -14.54
N ARG A 376 9.23 1.14 -13.71
CA ARG A 376 9.78 -0.14 -13.25
C ARG A 376 8.71 -0.99 -12.55
N THR A 377 7.93 -0.37 -11.68
CA THR A 377 6.89 -1.04 -10.89
C THR A 377 5.76 -1.55 -11.79
N LEU A 378 5.30 -0.73 -12.74
CA LEU A 378 4.26 -1.11 -13.69
C LEU A 378 4.71 -2.28 -14.58
N ARG A 379 5.95 -2.26 -15.10
CA ARG A 379 6.48 -3.36 -15.92
C ARG A 379 6.59 -4.67 -15.13
N GLU A 380 7.01 -4.60 -13.87
CA GLU A 380 7.07 -5.78 -13.00
C GLU A 380 5.67 -6.31 -12.66
N GLN A 381 4.70 -5.44 -12.37
CA GLN A 381 3.31 -5.83 -12.14
C GLN A 381 2.69 -6.47 -13.39
N TRP A 382 2.95 -5.90 -14.57
CA TRP A 382 2.52 -6.50 -15.84
C TRP A 382 3.08 -7.91 -15.98
N LYS A 383 4.39 -8.07 -15.78
CA LYS A 383 5.06 -9.37 -15.86
C LYS A 383 4.45 -10.38 -14.88
N GLN A 384 4.07 -9.97 -13.67
CA GLN A 384 3.39 -10.83 -12.69
C GLN A 384 1.98 -11.20 -13.13
N THR A 385 1.21 -10.25 -13.67
CA THR A 385 -0.13 -10.51 -14.22
C THR A 385 -0.09 -11.44 -15.44
N ASP A 386 0.98 -11.36 -16.24
CA ASP A 386 1.16 -12.20 -17.44
C ASP A 386 1.76 -13.59 -17.15
N GLN A 387 2.12 -13.90 -15.89
CA GLN A 387 2.61 -15.23 -15.54
C GLN A 387 1.47 -16.26 -15.59
N GLY A 388 1.45 -17.08 -16.64
CA GLY A 388 0.63 -18.28 -16.72
C GLY A 388 -0.76 -18.11 -17.31
N GLY A 389 -1.13 -16.91 -17.79
CA GLY A 389 -2.38 -16.65 -18.51
C GLY A 389 -2.18 -16.49 -20.02
N VAL A 390 -3.27 -16.62 -20.80
CA VAL A 390 -3.24 -16.31 -22.25
C VAL A 390 -2.91 -14.82 -22.43
N PRO A 391 -1.92 -14.46 -23.27
CA PRO A 391 -1.53 -13.07 -23.48
C PRO A 391 -2.65 -12.24 -24.12
N ASN A 392 -2.79 -10.99 -23.70
CA ASN A 392 -3.65 -10.01 -24.37
C ASN A 392 -2.80 -8.99 -25.12
N HIS A 393 -2.51 -9.28 -26.39
CA HIS A 393 -1.62 -8.47 -27.23
C HIS A 393 -2.10 -7.02 -27.43
N ALA A 394 -3.42 -6.80 -27.45
CA ALA A 394 -3.97 -5.46 -27.63
C ALA A 394 -3.71 -4.58 -26.39
N LEU A 395 -3.96 -5.11 -25.19
CA LEU A 395 -3.66 -4.40 -23.95
C LEU A 395 -2.15 -4.23 -23.75
N TRP A 396 -1.34 -5.24 -24.09
CA TRP A 396 0.12 -5.13 -24.05
C TRP A 396 0.64 -4.00 -24.93
N LYS A 397 0.17 -3.90 -26.18
CA LYS A 397 0.60 -2.84 -27.09
C LYS A 397 0.31 -1.44 -26.52
N ARG A 398 -0.90 -1.24 -25.96
CA ARG A 398 -1.30 0.02 -25.33
C ARG A 398 -0.45 0.34 -24.10
N PHE A 399 -0.20 -0.67 -23.26
CA PHE A 399 0.64 -0.54 -22.08
C PHE A 399 2.08 -0.18 -22.44
N ASP A 400 2.68 -0.91 -23.39
CA ASP A 400 4.06 -0.70 -23.83
C ASP A 400 4.23 0.68 -24.47
N GLU A 401 3.30 1.10 -25.33
CA GLU A 401 3.27 2.44 -25.92
C GLU A 401 3.23 3.53 -24.83
N ALA A 402 2.32 3.42 -23.87
CA ALA A 402 2.23 4.38 -22.76
C ALA A 402 3.50 4.41 -21.90
N CYS A 403 4.09 3.25 -21.61
CA CYS A 403 5.36 3.16 -20.88
C CYS A 403 6.53 3.76 -21.66
N ASN A 404 6.58 3.56 -22.98
CA ASN A 404 7.64 4.09 -23.84
C ASN A 404 7.55 5.61 -23.98
N GLU A 405 6.34 6.17 -24.12
CA GLU A 405 6.16 7.63 -24.12
C GLU A 405 6.56 8.24 -22.76
N ALA A 406 6.18 7.61 -21.65
CA ALA A 406 6.60 8.06 -20.32
C ALA A 406 8.12 7.91 -20.09
N HIS A 407 8.76 6.94 -20.75
CA HIS A 407 10.22 6.75 -20.67
C HIS A 407 11.00 7.92 -21.28
N LYS A 408 10.51 8.53 -22.37
CA LYS A 408 11.15 9.72 -22.98
C LYS A 408 11.29 10.88 -22.00
N VAL A 409 10.32 11.06 -21.09
CA VAL A 409 10.39 12.06 -20.02
C VAL A 409 11.50 11.74 -19.02
N VAL A 410 11.68 10.46 -18.71
CA VAL A 410 12.77 9.98 -17.84
C VAL A 410 14.13 10.18 -18.52
N GLU A 411 14.24 9.88 -19.81
CA GLU A 411 15.48 10.10 -20.59
C GLU A 411 15.88 11.57 -20.58
N ALA A 412 14.96 12.48 -20.92
CA ALA A 412 15.22 13.92 -20.89
C ALA A 412 15.64 14.41 -19.48
N TRP A 413 15.02 13.88 -18.42
CA TRP A 413 15.42 14.18 -17.05
C TRP A 413 16.83 13.64 -16.72
N LEU A 414 17.17 12.42 -17.13
CA LEU A 414 18.50 11.84 -16.91
C LEU A 414 19.59 12.63 -17.64
N GLU A 415 19.32 13.08 -18.86
CA GLU A 415 20.23 13.96 -19.61
C GLU A 415 20.44 15.29 -18.88
N LYS A 416 19.36 15.90 -18.38
CA LYS A 416 19.44 17.13 -17.58
C LYS A 416 20.27 16.94 -16.31
N VAL A 417 20.02 15.88 -15.55
CA VAL A 417 20.79 15.57 -14.33
C VAL A 417 22.26 15.34 -14.65
N LYS A 418 22.56 14.66 -15.77
CA LYS A 418 23.94 14.44 -16.22
C LYS A 418 24.62 15.77 -16.59
N ALA A 419 23.91 16.67 -17.30
CA ALA A 419 24.42 17.98 -17.66
C ALA A 419 24.69 18.85 -16.42
N GLU A 420 23.73 18.96 -15.49
CA GLU A 420 23.88 19.70 -14.24
C GLU A 420 25.05 19.14 -13.40
N SER A 421 25.20 17.81 -13.33
CA SER A 421 26.33 17.20 -12.62
C SER A 421 27.68 17.52 -13.26
N ALA A 422 27.76 17.54 -14.60
CA ALA A 422 28.96 17.95 -15.32
C ALA A 422 29.29 19.43 -15.10
N GLU A 423 28.28 20.29 -15.09
CA GLU A 423 28.43 21.72 -14.81
C GLU A 423 28.94 21.96 -13.39
N HIS A 424 28.32 21.36 -12.37
CA HIS A 424 28.79 21.48 -10.99
C HIS A 424 30.21 20.94 -10.80
N LYS A 425 30.57 19.86 -11.50
CA LYS A 425 31.95 19.34 -11.51
C LYS A 425 32.92 20.39 -12.08
N ALA A 426 32.56 21.03 -13.20
CA ALA A 426 33.37 22.05 -13.83
C ALA A 426 33.50 23.31 -12.94
N GLN A 427 32.41 23.78 -12.32
CA GLN A 427 32.40 24.90 -11.39
C GLN A 427 33.31 24.64 -10.17
N ARG A 428 33.26 23.43 -9.62
CA ARG A 428 34.13 23.02 -8.49
C ARG A 428 35.60 22.96 -8.87
N LEU A 429 35.93 22.48 -10.07
CA LEU A 429 37.30 22.52 -10.59
C LEU A 429 37.78 23.95 -10.80
N ALA A 430 36.96 24.81 -11.40
CA ALA A 430 37.28 26.22 -11.60
C ALA A 430 37.53 26.93 -10.26
N LEU A 431 36.73 26.64 -9.23
CA LEU A 431 36.92 27.17 -7.89
C LEU A 431 38.25 26.72 -7.26
N ILE A 432 38.67 25.47 -7.48
CA ILE A 432 39.97 24.97 -7.01
C ILE A 432 41.11 25.74 -7.68
N GLU A 433 41.04 25.96 -9.00
CA GLU A 433 42.06 26.74 -9.72
C GLU A 433 42.05 28.22 -9.31
N GLU A 434 40.87 28.80 -9.05
CA GLU A 434 40.73 30.16 -8.52
C GLU A 434 41.41 30.30 -7.15
N VAL A 435 41.19 29.34 -6.23
CA VAL A 435 41.86 29.33 -4.92
C VAL A 435 43.37 29.21 -5.07
N LYS A 436 43.87 28.35 -5.97
CA LYS A 436 45.31 28.22 -6.24
C LYS A 436 45.91 29.53 -6.75
N ALA A 437 45.28 30.15 -7.75
CA ALA A 437 45.74 31.41 -8.32
C ALA A 437 45.71 32.54 -7.28
N TRP A 438 44.65 32.61 -6.47
CA TRP A 438 44.55 33.56 -5.37
C TRP A 438 45.65 33.33 -4.32
N ALA A 439 45.94 32.08 -3.95
CA ALA A 439 46.99 31.73 -2.99
C ALA A 439 48.39 32.15 -3.46
N GLU A 440 48.70 31.99 -4.75
CA GLU A 440 49.97 32.45 -5.33
C GLU A 440 50.09 33.98 -5.32
N ALA A 441 49.01 34.70 -5.63
CA ALA A 441 49.01 36.15 -5.65
C ALA A 441 48.98 36.78 -4.24
N ASN A 442 48.49 36.07 -3.23
CA ASN A 442 48.24 36.60 -1.88
C ASN A 442 49.02 35.81 -0.83
N ARG A 443 50.36 35.80 -0.94
CA ARG A 443 51.25 35.22 0.07
C ARG A 443 51.30 36.02 1.37
N THR A 444 50.84 37.26 1.35
CA THR A 444 50.68 38.17 2.49
C THR A 444 49.35 38.90 2.35
N ALA A 445 48.79 39.38 3.46
CA ALA A 445 47.58 40.21 3.40
C ALA A 445 47.86 41.54 2.70
N LEU A 446 46.95 41.95 1.81
CA LEU A 446 46.96 43.28 1.22
C LEU A 446 46.69 44.31 2.32
N ASP A 447 47.48 45.39 2.35
CA ASP A 447 47.40 46.46 3.37
C ASP A 447 47.45 45.94 4.82
N ASP A 448 48.05 44.76 5.04
CA ASP A 448 48.09 44.05 6.33
C ASP A 448 46.70 43.68 6.91
N ASP A 449 45.64 43.66 6.08
CA ASP A 449 44.28 43.28 6.51
C ASP A 449 44.08 41.75 6.59
N TRP A 450 44.61 41.15 7.65
CA TRP A 450 44.46 39.71 7.90
C TRP A 450 43.02 39.27 8.21
N LYS A 451 42.16 40.19 8.69
CA LYS A 451 40.73 39.92 8.88
C LYS A 451 40.00 39.80 7.54
N GLY A 452 40.32 40.67 6.59
CA GLY A 452 39.88 40.58 5.19
C GLY A 452 40.36 39.29 4.53
N PHE A 453 41.64 38.94 4.72
CA PHE A 453 42.21 37.69 4.23
C PHE A 453 41.43 36.46 4.73
N SER A 454 41.17 36.39 6.04
CA SER A 454 40.36 35.31 6.64
C SER A 454 38.93 35.27 6.09
N ARG A 455 38.31 36.43 5.85
CA ARG A 455 36.96 36.51 5.28
C ARG A 455 36.90 35.90 3.88
N ILE A 456 37.90 36.15 3.03
CA ILE A 456 37.96 35.60 1.67
C ILE A 456 38.11 34.07 1.72
N LEU A 457 38.95 33.53 2.60
CA LEU A 457 39.07 32.07 2.79
C LEU A 457 37.74 31.43 3.17
N HIS A 458 36.97 32.06 4.06
CA HIS A 458 35.63 31.58 4.42
C HIS A 458 34.65 31.64 3.23
N GLN A 459 34.69 32.71 2.42
CA GLN A 459 33.85 32.82 1.21
C GLN A 459 34.14 31.72 0.20
N PHE A 460 35.41 31.33 0.01
CA PHE A 460 35.76 30.16 -0.79
C PHE A 460 35.15 28.88 -0.22
N GLY A 461 35.20 28.70 1.10
CA GLY A 461 34.57 27.59 1.81
C GLY A 461 33.04 27.55 1.63
N ASP A 462 32.38 28.69 1.67
CA ASP A 462 30.94 28.83 1.43
C ASP A 462 30.61 28.45 -0.01
N ARG A 463 31.31 29.02 -1.00
CA ARG A 463 31.14 28.68 -2.43
C ARG A 463 31.36 27.20 -2.72
N TRP A 464 32.31 26.55 -2.03
CA TRP A 464 32.53 25.11 -2.16
C TRP A 464 31.36 24.28 -1.61
N ARG A 465 30.75 24.71 -0.50
CA ARG A 465 29.57 24.04 0.08
C ARG A 465 28.32 24.26 -0.77
N ASP A 466 28.18 25.47 -1.31
CA ASP A 466 27.04 25.88 -2.12
C ASP A 466 27.16 25.44 -3.59
N GLY A 467 28.34 24.92 -4.00
CA GLY A 467 28.50 24.27 -5.29
C GLY A 467 27.53 23.10 -5.42
N GLY A 468 26.78 23.03 -6.51
CA GLY A 468 25.72 22.04 -6.66
C GLY A 468 26.17 20.57 -6.54
N HIS A 469 25.20 19.66 -6.59
CA HIS A 469 25.42 18.23 -6.40
C HIS A 469 26.29 17.62 -7.52
N VAL A 470 27.26 16.81 -7.12
CA VAL A 470 28.07 15.95 -7.99
C VAL A 470 27.99 14.52 -7.47
N GLY A 471 28.12 13.53 -8.38
CA GLY A 471 28.13 12.12 -7.98
C GLY A 471 29.28 11.78 -7.03
N GLU A 472 29.08 10.76 -6.19
CA GLU A 472 30.01 10.36 -5.12
C GLU A 472 31.46 10.17 -5.59
N LYS A 473 31.65 9.47 -6.73
CA LYS A 473 32.97 9.27 -7.33
C LYS A 473 33.65 10.60 -7.67
N ALA A 474 32.93 11.52 -8.32
CA ALA A 474 33.48 12.82 -8.67
C ALA A 474 33.79 13.67 -7.43
N PHE A 475 32.94 13.60 -6.40
CA PHE A 475 33.22 14.29 -5.13
C PHE A 475 34.48 13.75 -4.46
N ALA A 476 34.65 12.42 -4.42
CA ALA A 476 35.83 11.77 -3.84
C ALA A 476 37.14 12.16 -4.56
N GLU A 477 37.09 12.38 -5.87
CA GLU A 477 38.22 12.90 -6.66
C GLU A 477 38.51 14.38 -6.37
N LEU A 478 37.48 15.23 -6.24
CA LEU A 478 37.64 16.67 -6.08
C LEU A 478 37.96 17.11 -4.64
N GLN A 479 37.44 16.39 -3.63
CA GLN A 479 37.62 16.72 -2.23
C GLN A 479 39.10 16.83 -1.78
N PRO A 480 40.02 15.91 -2.12
CA PRO A 480 41.43 16.05 -1.76
C PRO A 480 42.09 17.25 -2.44
N LEU A 481 41.76 17.52 -3.71
CA LEU A 481 42.28 18.68 -4.46
C LEU A 481 41.85 19.99 -3.82
N TRP A 482 40.58 20.09 -3.43
CA TRP A 482 40.05 21.22 -2.68
C TRP A 482 40.77 21.43 -1.34
N LYS A 483 40.92 20.36 -0.54
CA LYS A 483 41.60 20.42 0.75
C LYS A 483 43.05 20.91 0.61
N GLN A 484 43.76 20.42 -0.41
CA GLN A 484 45.13 20.84 -0.68
C GLN A 484 45.20 22.32 -1.06
N ALA A 485 44.33 22.77 -1.97
CA ALA A 485 44.31 24.15 -2.43
C ALA A 485 43.97 25.14 -1.31
N ILE A 486 42.92 24.86 -0.51
CA ILE A 486 42.50 25.76 0.56
C ILE A 486 43.49 25.79 1.74
N ALA A 487 44.13 24.65 2.06
CA ALA A 487 45.17 24.61 3.08
C ALA A 487 46.41 25.42 2.65
N TYR A 488 46.81 25.32 1.38
CA TYR A 488 47.88 26.13 0.84
C TYR A 488 47.57 27.63 0.86
N ALA A 489 46.33 28.00 0.53
CA ALA A 489 45.85 29.38 0.62
C ALA A 489 45.82 29.93 2.06
N ALA A 490 45.51 29.09 3.04
CA ALA A 490 45.44 29.47 4.46
C ALA A 490 46.81 29.55 5.15
N ALA A 491 47.84 28.88 4.60
CA ALA A 491 49.14 28.72 5.24
C ALA A 491 49.81 30.02 5.74
N PRO A 492 49.77 31.17 5.02
CA PRO A 492 50.34 32.42 5.53
C PRO A 492 49.63 32.94 6.80
N LEU A 493 48.29 32.89 6.82
CA LEU A 493 47.51 33.30 7.98
C LEU A 493 47.74 32.35 9.16
N GLU A 494 47.79 31.04 8.91
CA GLU A 494 48.08 30.05 9.95
C GLU A 494 49.48 30.23 10.56
N ALA A 495 50.48 30.55 9.73
CA ALA A 495 51.82 30.86 10.20
C ALA A 495 51.86 32.12 11.08
N LEU A 496 51.14 33.17 10.69
CA LEU A 496 50.99 34.39 11.48
C LEU A 496 50.25 34.12 12.81
N GLN A 497 49.17 33.36 12.78
CA GLN A 497 48.43 32.97 13.99
C GLN A 497 49.31 32.16 14.95
N ALA A 498 50.15 31.26 14.44
CA ALA A 498 51.11 30.51 15.25
C ALA A 498 52.13 31.43 15.94
N GLN A 499 52.65 32.44 15.23
CA GLN A 499 53.56 33.44 15.82
C GLN A 499 52.85 34.31 16.87
N SER A 500 51.63 34.77 16.56
CA SER A 500 50.80 35.54 17.50
C SER A 500 50.50 34.76 18.77
N LEU A 501 50.22 33.46 18.65
CA LEU A 501 49.99 32.59 19.80
C LEU A 501 51.21 32.55 20.72
N LEU A 502 52.42 32.43 20.17
CA LEU A 502 53.66 32.46 20.94
C LEU A 502 53.88 33.84 21.60
N ALA A 503 53.63 34.93 20.87
CA ALA A 503 53.74 36.29 21.40
C ALA A 503 52.76 36.54 22.56
N ARG A 504 51.50 36.10 22.41
CA ARG A 504 50.48 36.17 23.46
C ARG A 504 50.86 35.32 24.66
N GLN A 505 51.41 34.12 24.46
CA GLN A 505 51.90 33.29 25.56
C GLN A 505 53.07 33.95 26.31
N ALA A 506 54.00 34.59 25.60
CA ALA A 506 55.08 35.35 26.24
C ALA A 506 54.55 36.54 27.05
N MET A 507 53.55 37.26 26.53
CA MET A 507 52.87 38.33 27.27
C MET A 507 52.12 37.83 28.51
N ILE A 508 51.57 36.61 28.48
CA ILE A 508 50.99 35.95 29.67
C ILE A 508 52.06 35.70 30.73
N GLU A 509 53.24 35.19 30.35
CA GLU A 509 54.35 35.01 31.31
C GLU A 509 54.88 36.34 31.86
N GLU A 510 54.96 37.38 31.02
CA GLU A 510 55.32 38.75 31.45
C GLU A 510 54.28 39.31 32.43
N ALA A 511 52.98 39.09 32.17
CA ALA A 511 51.89 39.46 33.07
C ALA A 511 51.97 38.74 34.42
N LYS A 512 52.35 37.45 34.45
CA LYS A 512 52.61 36.70 35.69
C LYS A 512 53.78 37.29 36.47
N ALA A 513 54.89 37.60 35.79
CA ALA A 513 56.08 38.18 36.43
C ALA A 513 55.79 39.57 37.02
N LEU A 514 55.12 40.45 36.26
CA LEU A 514 54.67 41.77 36.73
C LEU A 514 53.67 41.64 37.87
N GLY A 515 52.74 40.69 37.77
CA GLY A 515 51.76 40.40 38.80
C GLY A 515 52.44 39.97 40.10
N ALA A 516 53.44 39.09 40.05
CA ALA A 516 54.16 38.58 41.22
C ALA A 516 55.13 39.60 41.87
N ALA A 517 55.43 40.71 41.21
CA ALA A 517 56.37 41.71 41.74
C ALA A 517 55.88 42.32 43.07
N PRO A 518 56.78 42.57 44.04
CA PRO A 518 56.42 43.19 45.32
C PRO A 518 55.81 44.60 45.19
N VAL A 519 56.22 45.35 44.17
CA VAL A 519 55.68 46.69 43.86
C VAL A 519 55.07 46.67 42.46
N LEU A 520 53.76 46.93 42.38
CA LEU A 520 53.03 46.93 41.12
C LEU A 520 53.38 48.16 40.25
N ARG A 521 54.11 47.91 39.17
CA ARG A 521 54.46 48.90 38.13
C ARG A 521 53.31 49.11 37.15
N VAL A 522 52.44 50.08 37.45
CA VAL A 522 51.23 50.38 36.65
C VAL A 522 51.56 50.82 35.22
N ASP A 523 52.68 51.52 35.04
CA ASP A 523 53.22 51.92 33.73
C ASP A 523 53.56 50.70 32.85
N ALA A 524 54.26 49.71 33.42
CA ALA A 524 54.61 48.48 32.72
C ALA A 524 53.37 47.63 32.36
N VAL A 525 52.39 47.55 33.28
CA VAL A 525 51.12 46.87 33.01
C VAL A 525 50.35 47.54 31.86
N LYS A 526 50.29 48.87 31.82
CA LYS A 526 49.64 49.60 30.72
C LYS A 526 50.35 49.36 29.38
N ALA A 527 51.68 49.37 29.36
CA ALA A 527 52.46 49.08 28.15
C ALA A 527 52.22 47.64 27.65
N LEU A 528 52.15 46.67 28.57
CA LEU A 528 51.86 45.28 28.24
C LEU A 528 50.43 45.09 27.71
N GLN A 529 49.44 45.77 28.30
CA GLN A 529 48.05 45.76 27.80
C GLN A 529 47.93 46.39 26.39
N GLN A 530 48.67 47.46 26.10
CA GLN A 530 48.70 48.06 24.76
C GLN A 530 49.30 47.10 23.73
N ARG A 531 50.40 46.41 24.07
CA ARG A 531 51.00 45.37 23.20
C ARG A 531 50.02 44.23 22.94
N TRP A 532 49.31 43.76 23.98
CA TRP A 532 48.27 42.75 23.81
C TRP A 532 47.15 43.20 22.87
N GLN A 533 46.66 44.43 23.04
CA GLN A 533 45.59 44.98 22.20
C GLN A 533 46.01 45.13 20.74
N ALA A 534 47.24 45.59 20.48
CA ALA A 534 47.79 45.67 19.13
C ALA A 534 47.84 44.29 18.47
N GLU A 535 48.40 43.30 19.17
CA GLU A 535 48.51 41.91 18.69
C GLU A 535 47.13 41.26 18.43
N ALA A 536 46.17 41.49 19.32
CA ALA A 536 44.79 41.02 19.18
C ALA A 536 44.04 41.70 18.03
N HIS A 537 44.35 42.97 17.77
CA HIS A 537 43.70 43.71 16.69
C HIS A 537 44.17 43.26 15.31
N THR A 538 45.48 43.02 15.16
CA THR A 538 46.11 42.68 13.87
C THR A 538 45.85 41.24 13.46
N VAL A 539 46.01 40.27 14.37
CA VAL A 539 45.93 38.85 14.03
C VAL A 539 44.58 38.26 14.42
N PRO A 540 43.69 37.92 13.46
CA PRO A 540 42.42 37.29 13.77
C PRO A 540 42.65 35.87 14.29
N MET A 541 41.90 35.47 15.32
CA MET A 541 41.93 34.12 15.91
C MET A 541 40.52 33.60 16.18
N ASP A 542 40.39 32.31 16.46
CA ASP A 542 39.13 31.76 16.94
C ASP A 542 38.73 32.38 18.27
N ARG A 543 37.47 32.81 18.37
CA ARG A 543 36.94 33.56 19.52
C ARG A 543 37.11 32.80 20.84
N ARG A 544 36.98 31.47 20.86
CA ARG A 544 37.12 30.69 22.10
C ARG A 544 38.58 30.62 22.54
N GLN A 545 39.49 30.43 21.58
CA GLN A 545 40.92 30.44 21.86
C GLN A 545 41.38 31.82 22.35
N GLU A 546 40.91 32.88 21.70
CA GLU A 546 41.19 34.26 22.10
C GLU A 546 40.71 34.57 23.51
N GLN A 547 39.47 34.19 23.85
CA GLN A 547 38.93 34.38 25.19
C GLN A 547 39.78 33.66 26.24
N LYS A 548 40.16 32.40 25.99
CA LYS A 548 41.00 31.61 26.91
C LYS A 548 42.36 32.27 27.15
N LEU A 549 42.99 32.79 26.09
CA LEU A 549 44.27 33.49 26.19
C LEU A 549 44.12 34.81 26.95
N TRP A 550 43.05 35.56 26.68
CA TRP A 550 42.76 36.81 27.39
C TRP A 550 42.53 36.60 28.89
N ASP A 551 41.73 35.59 29.26
CA ASP A 551 41.48 35.27 30.67
C ASP A 551 42.79 34.90 31.39
N ALA A 552 43.65 34.11 30.73
CA ALA A 552 44.96 33.73 31.26
C ALA A 552 45.91 34.93 31.41
N PHE A 553 45.85 35.89 30.48
CA PHE A 553 46.64 37.12 30.52
C PHE A 553 46.18 38.06 31.63
N ARG A 554 44.87 38.24 31.79
CA ARG A 554 44.28 39.23 32.69
C ARG A 554 44.37 38.81 34.16
N LYS A 555 44.16 37.51 34.45
CA LYS A 555 44.13 36.96 35.81
C LYS A 555 45.30 37.42 36.72
N PRO A 556 46.59 37.24 36.37
CA PRO A 556 47.69 37.64 37.25
C PRO A 556 47.76 39.15 37.50
N ILE A 557 47.27 39.98 36.56
CA ILE A 557 47.21 41.43 36.70
C ILE A 557 46.07 41.80 37.66
N ASP A 558 44.87 41.25 37.46
CA ASP A 558 43.72 41.47 38.33
C ASP A 558 44.03 41.06 39.79
N ASP A 559 44.65 39.88 39.98
CA ASP A 559 45.08 39.40 41.30
C ASP A 559 46.09 40.36 41.97
N ALA A 560 47.00 40.97 41.22
CA ALA A 560 47.97 41.94 41.74
C ALA A 560 47.32 43.28 42.13
N PHE A 561 46.35 43.77 41.36
CA PHE A 561 45.58 44.96 41.72
C PHE A 561 44.69 44.72 42.95
N ASN A 562 44.12 43.52 43.11
CA ASN A 562 43.36 43.13 44.29
C ASN A 562 44.26 43.15 45.54
N ARG A 563 45.44 42.51 45.49
CA ARG A 563 46.41 42.55 46.60
C ARG A 563 46.81 43.98 46.99
N LYS A 564 47.10 44.84 46.02
CA LYS A 564 47.44 46.25 46.28
C LYS A 564 46.29 47.02 46.96
N THR A 565 45.05 46.71 46.58
CA THR A 565 43.86 47.31 47.21
C THR A 565 43.71 46.83 48.65
N GLU A 566 43.84 45.52 48.89
CA GLU A 566 43.81 44.94 50.24
C GLU A 566 44.92 45.48 51.15
N GLU A 567 46.14 45.65 50.63
CA GLU A 567 47.27 46.25 51.38
C GLU A 567 47.00 47.71 51.74
N ARG A 568 46.40 48.49 50.84
CA ARG A 568 45.99 49.87 51.11
C ARG A 568 44.88 49.94 52.16
N GLU A 569 43.87 49.07 52.08
CA GLU A 569 42.78 49.01 53.06
C GLU A 569 43.30 48.62 54.44
N LYS A 570 44.22 47.64 54.53
CA LYS A 570 44.90 47.27 55.78
C LYS A 570 45.69 48.45 56.36
N ALA A 571 46.44 49.18 55.54
CA ALA A 571 47.18 50.37 55.97
C ALA A 571 46.26 51.52 56.43
N GLN A 572 45.06 51.64 55.86
CA GLN A 572 44.05 52.62 56.28
C GLN A 572 43.30 52.21 57.56
N SER A 573 43.19 50.91 57.87
CA SER A 573 42.59 50.41 59.12
C SER A 573 43.54 50.40 60.33
N THR A 574 44.84 50.63 60.11
CA THR A 574 45.89 50.64 61.14
C THR A 574 46.42 52.04 61.47
N LEU A 575 45.89 53.06 60.78
CA LEU A 575 45.98 54.49 61.12
C LEU A 575 44.73 54.89 61.91
#